data_AF-A0A0H3KFS7-F1
#
_entry.id   AF-A0A0H3KFS7-F1
#
_cell.length_a   1.000
_cell.length_b   1.000
_cell.length_c   1.000
_cell.angle_alpha   90.00
_cell.angle_beta   90.00
_cell.angle_gamma   90.00
#
_symmetry.space_group_name_H-M   'P 1'
#
loop_
_entity.id
_entity.type
_entity.pdbx_description
1 polymer ?
#
loop_
_entity_poly.entity_id
_entity_poly.type
_entity_poly.pdbx_seq_one_letter_code
_entity_poly.pdbx_strand_id
1 'polypeptide(L)'
;MSIISNRKVDMNETQDNVKQPAHYTYGDIEIIDFIEQVTAQYPPQLAFAIGNAIKYLSRAPLKNGHEDMAKAKFYVDRVFDLWE
;
A
#
# COMPACT_ATOMS: atom_id res chain seq x y z
N MET A 1 -23.85 -17.92 38.08
CA MET A 1 -23.63 -19.02 37.12
C MET A 1 -23.31 -18.38 35.78
N SER A 2 -22.08 -18.57 35.32
CA SER A 2 -21.50 -17.88 34.16
C SER A 2 -22.04 -18.46 32.84
N ILE A 3 -22.47 -17.62 31.90
CA ILE A 3 -22.64 -18.00 30.49
C ILE A 3 -21.59 -17.25 29.68
N ILE A 4 -20.39 -17.81 29.64
CA ILE A 4 -19.33 -17.40 28.73
C ILE A 4 -19.71 -17.92 27.35
N SER A 5 -20.12 -17.00 26.47
CA SER A 5 -20.33 -17.26 25.05
C SER A 5 -18.97 -17.56 24.41
N ASN A 6 -18.67 -18.84 24.18
CA ASN A 6 -17.55 -19.28 23.34
C ASN A 6 -17.76 -18.82 21.89
N ARG A 7 -17.34 -17.58 21.58
CA ARG A 7 -17.02 -17.23 20.19
C ARG A 7 -15.72 -17.95 19.84
N LYS A 8 -15.83 -19.04 19.07
CA LYS A 8 -14.70 -19.60 18.35
C LYS A 8 -14.27 -18.55 17.33
N VAL A 9 -13.13 -17.92 17.58
CA VAL A 9 -12.45 -17.11 16.57
C VAL A 9 -11.81 -18.11 15.62
N ASP A 10 -12.41 -18.28 14.44
CA ASP A 10 -11.84 -19.08 13.36
C ASP A 10 -10.55 -18.39 12.88
N MET A 11 -9.40 -18.85 13.38
CA MET A 11 -8.05 -18.39 12.98
C MET A 11 -7.64 -19.00 11.63
N ASN A 12 -8.46 -18.83 10.59
CA ASN A 12 -8.14 -19.39 9.28
C ASN A 12 -8.55 -18.46 8.13
N GLU A 13 -8.27 -17.16 8.26
CA GLU A 13 -8.13 -16.32 7.07
C GLU A 13 -6.77 -16.66 6.46
N THR A 14 -6.78 -17.59 5.52
CA THR A 14 -5.70 -17.77 4.55
C THR A 14 -5.43 -16.41 3.91
N GLN A 15 -4.37 -15.75 4.34
CA GLN A 15 -3.93 -14.48 3.82
C GLN A 15 -3.79 -14.60 2.29
N ASP A 16 -4.74 -14.03 1.56
CA ASP A 16 -4.74 -14.05 0.11
C ASP A 16 -3.58 -13.16 -0.34
N ASN A 17 -2.43 -13.76 -0.63
CA ASN A 17 -1.23 -13.04 -1.07
C ASN A 17 -1.41 -12.29 -2.39
N VAL A 18 -2.54 -12.46 -3.08
CA VAL A 18 -2.91 -11.70 -4.27
C VAL A 18 -3.73 -10.47 -3.91
N LYS A 19 -4.72 -10.60 -3.01
CA LYS A 19 -5.62 -9.49 -2.62
C LYS A 19 -5.14 -8.68 -1.43
N GLN A 20 -4.41 -9.31 -0.50
CA GLN A 20 -3.91 -8.73 0.74
C GLN A 20 -2.47 -9.20 1.02
N PRO A 21 -1.49 -8.79 0.18
CA PRO A 21 -0.11 -9.20 0.40
C PRO A 21 0.38 -8.58 1.72
N ALA A 22 1.02 -9.37 2.58
CA ALA A 22 1.52 -8.96 3.92
C ALA A 22 2.40 -7.70 3.94
N HIS A 23 2.91 -7.30 2.77
CA HIS A 23 3.86 -6.20 2.59
C HIS A 23 3.20 -4.91 2.06
N TYR A 24 1.87 -4.84 2.07
CA TYR A 24 1.07 -3.70 1.61
C TYR A 24 0.04 -3.20 2.64
N THR A 25 -0.12 -3.89 3.76
CA THR A 25 -0.92 -3.40 4.89
C THR A 25 -0.04 -2.62 5.86
N TYR A 26 -0.41 -1.38 6.13
CA TYR A 26 0.18 -0.59 7.22
C TYR A 26 -0.91 -0.29 8.24
N GLY A 27 -1.02 -1.14 9.27
CA GLY A 27 -2.13 -1.09 10.22
C GLY A 27 -3.45 -1.53 9.56
N ASP A 28 -4.51 -0.74 9.76
CA ASP A 28 -5.88 -1.04 9.31
C ASP A 28 -6.20 -0.53 7.90
N ILE A 29 -5.22 0.01 7.17
CA ILE A 29 -5.41 0.63 5.85
C ILE A 29 -4.72 -0.22 4.77
N GLU A 30 -5.49 -0.64 3.78
CA GLU A 30 -4.98 -1.25 2.56
C GLU A 30 -4.33 -0.15 1.68
N ILE A 31 -3.04 -0.28 1.37
CA ILE A 31 -2.31 0.76 0.62
C ILE A 31 -2.90 1.00 -0.77
N ILE A 32 -3.54 0.00 -1.38
CA ILE A 32 -4.14 0.12 -2.70
C ILE A 32 -5.30 1.13 -2.67
N ASP A 33 -6.17 1.05 -1.67
CA ASP A 33 -7.29 1.99 -1.48
C ASP A 33 -6.77 3.42 -1.25
N PHE A 34 -5.69 3.56 -0.48
CA PHE A 34 -5.04 4.85 -0.28
C PHE A 34 -4.43 5.40 -1.58
N ILE A 35 -3.75 4.56 -2.36
CA ILE A 35 -3.19 4.94 -3.66
C ILE A 35 -4.31 5.37 -4.63
N GLU A 36 -5.41 4.64 -4.68
CA GLU A 36 -6.56 4.99 -5.53
C GLU A 36 -7.16 6.35 -5.14
N GLN A 37 -7.37 6.59 -3.84
CA GLN A 37 -7.88 7.87 -3.33
C GLN A 37 -6.95 9.06 -3.62
N VAL A 38 -5.63 8.88 -3.46
CA VAL A 38 -4.66 9.94 -3.75
C VAL A 38 -4.56 10.20 -5.25
N THR A 39 -4.45 9.14 -6.06
CA THR A 39 -4.24 9.27 -7.51
C THR A 39 -5.47 9.79 -8.25
N ALA A 40 -6.68 9.64 -7.71
CA ALA A 40 -7.91 10.22 -8.24
C ALA A 40 -7.90 11.76 -8.31
N GLN A 41 -7.05 12.42 -7.52
CA GLN A 41 -6.92 13.89 -7.52
C GLN A 41 -5.93 14.40 -8.59
N TYR A 42 -5.23 13.50 -9.28
CA TYR A 42 -4.22 13.84 -10.26
C TYR A 42 -4.69 13.52 -11.68
N PRO A 43 -4.22 14.29 -12.68
CA PRO A 43 -4.35 13.90 -14.07
C PRO A 43 -3.76 12.50 -14.33
N PRO A 44 -4.31 11.72 -15.27
CA PRO A 44 -3.85 10.35 -15.55
C PRO A 44 -2.35 10.23 -15.83
N GLN A 45 -1.74 11.26 -16.44
CA GLN A 45 -0.31 11.28 -16.72
C GLN A 45 0.57 11.29 -15.45
N LEU A 46 0.08 11.87 -14.35
CA LEU A 46 0.78 11.92 -13.06
C LEU A 46 0.41 10.75 -12.15
N ALA A 47 -0.85 10.31 -12.20
CA ALA A 47 -1.43 9.28 -11.34
C ALA A 47 -0.57 8.01 -11.26
N PHE A 48 -0.07 7.52 -12.40
CA PHE A 48 0.75 6.31 -12.43
C PHE A 48 2.07 6.46 -11.65
N ALA A 49 2.75 7.60 -11.80
CA ALA A 49 4.02 7.83 -11.13
C ALA A 49 3.83 8.05 -9.62
N ILE A 50 2.78 8.78 -9.24
CA ILE A 50 2.40 9.04 -7.85
C ILE A 50 2.05 7.74 -7.12
N GLY A 51 1.20 6.89 -7.72
CA GLY A 51 0.83 5.62 -7.10
C GLY A 51 2.04 4.70 -6.89
N ASN A 52 2.98 4.67 -7.85
CA ASN A 52 4.22 3.92 -7.67
C ASN A 52 5.12 4.50 -6.57
N ALA A 53 5.26 5.83 -6.47
CA ALA A 53 6.03 6.45 -5.41
C ALA A 53 5.49 6.05 -4.02
N ILE A 54 4.18 6.16 -3.81
CA ILE A 54 3.49 5.76 -2.56
C ILE A 54 3.69 4.27 -2.27
N LYS A 55 3.53 3.42 -3.30
CA LYS A 55 3.75 1.97 -3.19
C LYS A 55 5.15 1.64 -2.70
N TYR A 56 6.18 2.30 -3.23
CA TYR A 56 7.56 2.01 -2.82
C TYR A 56 7.89 2.59 -1.44
N LEU A 57 7.38 3.78 -1.10
CA LEU A 57 7.54 4.36 0.24
C LEU A 57 6.94 3.46 1.33
N SER A 58 5.72 2.97 1.10
CA SER A 58 5.03 2.07 2.04
C SER A 58 5.69 0.70 2.15
N ARG A 59 6.22 0.17 1.04
CA ARG A 59 6.84 -1.17 1.01
C ARG A 59 8.27 -1.20 1.56
N ALA A 60 9.01 -0.09 1.49
CA ALA A 60 10.39 0.00 1.93
C ALA A 60 10.66 -0.60 3.33
N PRO A 61 9.91 -0.27 4.40
CA PRO A 61 10.14 -0.86 5.73
C PRO A 61 9.86 -2.37 5.82
N LEU A 62 9.15 -2.94 4.85
CA LEU A 62 8.65 -4.33 4.90
C LEU A 62 9.39 -5.28 3.95
N LYS A 63 10.12 -4.76 2.94
CA LYS A 63 10.72 -5.58 1.89
C LYS A 63 12.16 -5.22 1.54
N ASN A 64 12.38 -4.15 0.78
CA ASN A 64 13.69 -3.88 0.17
C ASN A 64 14.41 -2.63 0.72
N GLY A 65 13.88 -2.00 1.78
CA GLY A 65 14.51 -0.87 2.46
C GLY A 65 14.96 0.24 1.49
N HIS A 66 16.27 0.50 1.47
CA HIS A 66 16.89 1.55 0.67
C HIS A 66 16.64 1.41 -0.84
N GLU A 67 16.51 0.19 -1.37
CA GLU A 67 16.24 -0.01 -2.80
C GLU A 67 14.83 0.51 -3.17
N ASP A 68 13.84 0.27 -2.33
CA ASP A 68 12.49 0.80 -2.56
C ASP A 68 12.48 2.32 -2.34
N MET A 69 13.28 2.88 -1.43
CA MET A 69 13.47 4.34 -1.33
C MET A 69 14.05 4.95 -2.61
N ALA A 70 15.03 4.30 -3.23
CA ALA A 70 15.58 4.75 -4.51
C ALA A 70 14.53 4.69 -5.64
N LYS A 71 13.69 3.65 -5.67
CA LYS A 71 12.57 3.55 -6.63
C LYS A 71 11.53 4.63 -6.38
N ALA A 72 11.17 4.89 -5.12
CA ALA A 72 10.26 5.98 -4.78
C ALA A 72 10.80 7.33 -5.29
N LYS A 73 12.08 7.62 -5.05
CA LYS A 73 12.74 8.83 -5.55
C LYS A 73 12.63 8.94 -7.08
N PHE A 74 12.94 7.88 -7.81
CA PHE A 74 12.83 7.87 -9.28
C PHE A 74 11.43 8.25 -9.77
N TYR A 75 10.38 7.73 -9.12
CA TYR A 75 9.00 8.06 -9.49
C TYR A 75 8.61 9.49 -9.11
N VAL A 76 9.11 10.01 -7.99
CA VAL A 76 8.93 11.43 -7.64
C VAL A 76 9.61 12.33 -8.66
N ASP A 77 10.85 12.04 -9.06
CA ASP A 77 11.55 12.81 -10.11
C ASP A 77 10.73 12.79 -11.42
N ARG A 78 10.16 11.64 -11.79
CA ARG A 78 9.28 11.53 -12.97
C ARG A 78 7.99 12.35 -12.85
N VAL A 79 7.45 12.53 -11.63
CA VAL A 79 6.29 13.41 -11.40
C VAL A 79 6.69 14.86 -11.68
N PHE A 80 7.87 15.30 -11.23
CA PHE A 80 8.39 16.64 -11.54
C PHE A 80 8.56 16.84 -13.06
N ASP A 81 9.08 15.85 -13.78
CA ASP A 81 9.26 15.93 -15.23
C ASP A 81 7.93 16.04 -16.01
N LEU A 82 6.85 15.46 -15.47
CA LEU A 82 5.52 15.42 -16.08
C LEU A 82 4.58 16.52 -15.58
N TRP A 83 5.06 17.44 -14.74
CA TRP A 83 4.24 18.40 -13.99
C TRP A 83 3.68 19.56 -14.82
N GLU A 84 3.99 19.62 -16.12
CA GLU A 84 3.55 20.64 -17.08
C GLU A 84 2.68 20.02 -18.19
#